data_AF-A0A259NJC0-F1
#
_entry.id   AF-A0A259NJC0-F1
#
_cell.length_a   1.000
_cell.length_b   1.000
_cell.length_c   1.000
_cell.angle_alpha   90.00
_cell.angle_beta   90.00
_cell.angle_gamma   90.00
#
_symmetry.space_group_name_H-M   'P 1'
#
loop_
_entity.id
_entity.type
_entity.pdbx_description
1 polymer ?
#
loop_
_entity_poly.entity_id
_entity_poly.type
_entity_poly.pdbx_seq_one_letter_code
_entity_poly.pdbx_strand_id
1 'polypeptide(L)'
;MSASLDMALNTINEFFDTYPALDGQITCRLCNTLEEIYGNQLENEVFGKIKATYHPARGEVIIPLAYVRDNDDLERSLRHEAIGHFGINTFIADEKRRILSTIIDARDQPGINKIWDLVEENYPDLPLLMKAEEVFAYSCEAINPAKSIDQNQGNRVLRETCTEKTRPMQLQDLIAITELVADGLRDRSRTQQIFPATDHDQFRIETKSPIIELGGQRYAVIHADDLVQQNRRSIMGKVLAVEPDAVYTKFGKDAEGRNQLVAHHPAKLDVIPTLGSFASINYGADGLGKLVTKTRGHGLDQQIER
;
A
#
# COMPACT_ATOMS: atom_id res chain seq x y z
N MET A 1 33.71 0.73 -12.45
CA MET A 1 32.27 0.39 -12.53
C MET A 1 31.96 -1.04 -12.10
N SER A 2 32.84 -2.05 -12.25
CA SER A 2 32.50 -3.44 -11.84
C SER A 2 32.41 -3.63 -10.31
N ALA A 3 33.36 -3.12 -9.53
CA ALA A 3 33.39 -3.35 -8.08
C ALA A 3 32.19 -2.76 -7.30
N SER A 4 31.66 -1.59 -7.74
CA SER A 4 30.48 -0.97 -7.13
C SER A 4 29.19 -1.72 -7.49
N LEU A 5 29.12 -2.28 -8.70
CA LEU A 5 28.00 -3.11 -9.15
C LEU A 5 27.97 -4.45 -8.41
N ASP A 6 29.11 -5.14 -8.35
CA ASP A 6 29.23 -6.45 -7.67
C ASP A 6 28.90 -6.33 -6.18
N MET A 7 29.38 -5.26 -5.54
CA MET A 7 29.04 -4.94 -4.15
C MET A 7 27.53 -4.74 -3.99
N ALA A 8 26.91 -3.88 -4.81
CA ALA A 8 25.50 -3.57 -4.69
C ALA A 8 24.63 -4.82 -4.91
N LEU A 9 24.96 -5.66 -5.90
CA LEU A 9 24.27 -6.91 -6.15
C LEU A 9 24.38 -7.88 -4.97
N ASN A 10 25.57 -8.02 -4.37
CA ASN A 10 25.75 -8.88 -3.21
C ASN A 10 24.93 -8.37 -2.02
N THR A 11 24.95 -7.07 -1.71
CA THR A 11 24.15 -6.49 -0.63
C THR A 11 22.65 -6.65 -0.86
N ILE A 12 22.17 -6.47 -2.10
CA ILE A 12 20.77 -6.70 -2.44
C ILE A 12 20.40 -8.18 -2.24
N ASN A 13 21.22 -9.11 -2.70
CA ASN A 13 20.95 -10.54 -2.54
C ASN A 13 20.92 -10.94 -1.05
N GLU A 14 21.90 -10.50 -0.25
CA GLU A 14 21.92 -10.76 1.19
C GLU A 14 20.70 -10.15 1.90
N PHE A 15 20.24 -8.97 1.45
CA PHE A 15 19.03 -8.34 1.98
C PHE A 15 17.77 -9.16 1.66
N PHE A 16 17.63 -9.66 0.43
CA PHE A 16 16.48 -10.48 0.03
C PHE A 16 16.52 -11.87 0.68
N ASP A 17 17.71 -12.46 0.88
CA ASP A 17 17.88 -13.68 1.66
C ASP A 17 17.45 -13.48 3.13
N THR A 18 17.68 -12.28 3.66
CA THR A 18 17.29 -11.87 5.02
C THR A 18 15.78 -11.63 5.14
N TYR A 19 15.14 -11.13 4.07
CA TYR A 19 13.71 -10.78 4.00
C TYR A 19 13.03 -11.45 2.81
N PRO A 20 12.90 -12.79 2.82
CA PRO A 20 12.50 -13.56 1.64
C PRO A 20 11.02 -13.40 1.27
N ALA A 21 10.21 -12.64 2.02
CA ALA A 21 8.89 -12.23 1.57
C ALA A 21 8.96 -11.19 0.45
N LEU A 22 10.06 -10.44 0.32
CA LEU A 22 10.23 -9.43 -0.73
C LEU A 22 10.33 -10.06 -2.12
N ASP A 23 10.84 -11.30 -2.19
CA ASP A 23 10.93 -12.09 -3.42
C ASP A 23 9.56 -12.22 -4.11
N GLY A 24 9.48 -11.75 -5.36
CA GLY A 24 8.27 -11.81 -6.15
C GLY A 24 7.23 -10.73 -5.83
N GLN A 25 7.49 -9.86 -4.85
CA GLN A 25 6.65 -8.70 -4.54
C GLN A 25 7.32 -7.39 -4.96
N ILE A 26 8.65 -7.30 -4.82
CA ILE A 26 9.44 -6.17 -5.30
C ILE A 26 10.66 -6.62 -6.10
N THR A 27 11.20 -5.71 -6.89
CA THR A 27 12.43 -5.89 -7.67
C THR A 27 13.36 -4.70 -7.45
N CYS A 28 14.67 -4.90 -7.57
CA CYS A 28 15.66 -3.82 -7.51
C CYS A 28 16.22 -3.53 -8.90
N ARG A 29 16.22 -2.26 -9.31
CA ARG A 29 16.82 -1.81 -10.56
C ARG A 29 18.00 -0.88 -10.28
N LEU A 30 19.18 -1.32 -10.67
CA LEU A 30 20.40 -0.53 -10.61
C LEU A 30 20.51 0.37 -11.84
N CYS A 31 20.85 1.64 -11.63
CA CYS A 31 21.23 2.61 -12.67
C CYS A 31 22.48 3.36 -12.24
N ASN A 32 23.15 4.08 -13.14
CA ASN A 32 24.26 4.92 -12.69
C ASN A 32 23.73 6.16 -11.99
N THR A 33 22.70 6.80 -12.54
CA THR A 33 22.12 8.06 -12.06
C THR A 33 20.60 8.06 -12.29
N LEU A 34 19.84 8.87 -11.54
CA LEU A 34 18.38 8.94 -11.68
C LEU A 34 17.96 9.61 -13.01
N GLU A 35 18.83 10.45 -13.56
CA GLU A 35 18.68 11.11 -14.86
C GLU A 35 18.58 10.10 -16.01
N GLU A 36 19.18 8.91 -15.89
CA GLU A 36 19.01 7.82 -16.86
C GLU A 36 17.58 7.28 -16.92
N ILE A 37 16.79 7.49 -15.86
CA ILE A 37 15.43 6.96 -15.71
C ILE A 37 14.37 8.03 -15.93
N TYR A 38 14.58 9.24 -15.42
CA TYR A 38 13.60 10.34 -15.49
C TYR A 38 13.98 11.47 -16.45
N GLY A 39 15.19 11.46 -17.02
CA GLY A 39 15.70 12.49 -17.93
C GLY A 39 16.13 13.80 -17.23
N ASN A 40 16.65 14.76 -18.01
CA ASN A 40 17.19 16.05 -17.52
C ASN A 40 16.12 17.04 -17.02
N GLN A 41 14.86 16.63 -16.83
CA GLN A 41 13.78 17.53 -16.39
C GLN A 41 13.84 17.88 -14.89
N LEU A 42 14.83 17.37 -14.16
CA LEU A 42 14.83 17.32 -12.69
C LEU A 42 15.96 18.13 -12.01
N GLU A 43 16.62 19.06 -12.71
CA GLU A 43 17.67 19.91 -12.11
C GLU A 43 17.16 20.80 -10.96
N ASN A 44 15.84 20.90 -10.71
CA ASN A 44 15.25 21.85 -9.77
C ASN A 44 14.42 21.27 -8.61
N GLU A 45 14.28 19.95 -8.48
CA GLU A 45 13.50 19.36 -7.37
C GLU A 45 14.30 18.27 -6.64
N VAL A 46 14.97 18.60 -5.54
CA VAL A 46 15.29 17.69 -4.40
C VAL A 46 16.07 16.37 -4.67
N PHE A 47 16.52 16.03 -5.88
CA PHE A 47 17.12 14.70 -6.13
C PHE A 47 18.57 14.51 -5.64
N GLY A 48 19.27 15.56 -5.20
CA GLY A 48 20.66 15.49 -4.74
C GLY A 48 20.92 14.71 -3.44
N LYS A 49 19.86 14.19 -2.78
CA LYS A 49 19.94 13.41 -1.53
C LYS A 49 19.26 12.03 -1.61
N ILE A 50 18.52 11.72 -2.67
CA ILE A 50 17.72 10.50 -2.80
C ILE A 50 18.64 9.33 -3.19
N LYS A 51 18.84 8.39 -2.27
CA LYS A 51 19.79 7.28 -2.43
C LYS A 51 19.17 6.03 -3.04
N ALA A 52 17.85 5.90 -2.89
CA ALA A 52 17.01 4.92 -3.56
C ALA A 52 15.59 5.51 -3.62
N THR A 53 14.73 4.92 -4.43
CA THR A 53 13.30 5.27 -4.49
C THR A 53 12.49 4.04 -4.78
N TYR A 54 11.49 3.78 -3.95
CA TYR A 54 10.46 2.79 -4.21
C TYR A 54 9.35 3.36 -5.09
N HIS A 55 8.97 2.59 -6.12
CA HIS A 55 7.82 2.81 -6.99
C HIS A 55 6.73 1.78 -6.67
N PRO A 56 5.75 2.13 -5.83
CA PRO A 56 4.70 1.21 -5.39
C PRO A 56 3.88 0.61 -6.54
N ALA A 57 3.61 1.38 -7.60
CA ALA A 57 2.79 0.90 -8.71
C ALA A 57 3.49 -0.19 -9.55
N ARG A 58 4.82 -0.25 -9.46
CA ARG A 58 5.66 -1.20 -10.21
C ARG A 58 6.28 -2.27 -9.32
N GLY A 59 6.21 -2.11 -7.99
CA GLY A 59 6.99 -2.93 -7.07
C GLY A 59 8.49 -2.85 -7.38
N GLU A 60 9.01 -1.66 -7.65
CA GLU A 60 10.41 -1.49 -8.10
C GLU A 60 11.13 -0.53 -7.17
N VAL A 61 12.30 -0.94 -6.64
CA VAL A 61 13.24 -0.05 -5.95
C VAL A 61 14.34 0.34 -6.92
N ILE A 62 14.45 1.62 -7.21
CA ILE A 62 15.46 2.17 -8.11
C ILE A 62 16.65 2.64 -7.28
N ILE A 63 17.85 2.19 -7.66
CA ILE A 63 19.09 2.42 -6.91
C ILE A 63 20.14 3.04 -7.84
N PRO A 64 20.42 4.35 -7.72
CA PRO A 64 21.50 5.02 -8.43
C PRO A 64 22.86 4.69 -7.80
N LEU A 65 23.69 3.92 -8.50
CA LEU A 65 25.02 3.48 -8.04
C LEU A 65 25.97 4.65 -7.76
N ALA A 66 25.80 5.81 -8.41
CA ALA A 66 26.61 7.00 -8.13
C ALA A 66 26.44 7.53 -6.70
N TYR A 67 25.34 7.18 -6.02
CA TYR A 67 25.03 7.66 -4.67
C TYR A 67 25.20 6.61 -3.57
N VAL A 68 25.53 5.36 -3.94
CA VAL A 68 25.85 4.29 -3.01
C VAL A 68 27.29 4.43 -2.55
N ARG A 69 27.49 4.63 -1.23
CA ARG A 69 28.83 4.81 -0.65
C ARG A 69 29.50 3.49 -0.28
N ASP A 70 28.74 2.61 0.35
CA ASP A 70 29.17 1.32 0.89
C ASP A 70 27.94 0.43 1.17
N ASN A 71 28.17 -0.79 1.65
CA ASN A 71 27.13 -1.77 1.94
C ASN A 71 26.14 -1.25 2.99
N ASP A 72 26.63 -0.64 4.06
CA ASP A 72 25.80 -0.17 5.18
C ASP A 72 24.84 0.94 4.71
N ASP A 73 25.32 1.83 3.84
CA ASP A 73 24.51 2.89 3.25
C ASP A 73 23.44 2.33 2.30
N LEU A 74 23.78 1.31 1.51
CA LEU A 74 22.82 0.63 0.64
C LEU A 74 21.78 -0.14 1.45
N GLU A 75 22.20 -0.92 2.45
CA GLU A 75 21.30 -1.70 3.30
C GLU A 75 20.33 -0.77 4.04
N ARG A 76 20.81 0.37 4.53
CA ARG A 76 19.98 1.40 5.15
C ARG A 76 18.93 1.96 4.18
N SER A 77 19.33 2.21 2.93
CA SER A 77 18.40 2.65 1.89
C SER A 77 17.38 1.56 1.56
N LEU A 78 17.79 0.29 1.48
CA LEU A 78 16.87 -0.83 1.29
C LEU A 78 15.88 -0.99 2.45
N ARG A 79 16.30 -0.77 3.71
CA ARG A 79 15.36 -0.76 4.84
C ARG A 79 14.34 0.37 4.73
N HIS A 80 14.76 1.55 4.29
CA HIS A 80 13.86 2.69 4.05
C HIS A 80 12.81 2.34 2.98
N GLU A 81 13.25 1.88 1.81
CA GLU A 81 12.38 1.63 0.67
C GLU A 81 11.55 0.34 0.83
N ALA A 82 12.21 -0.79 1.12
CA ALA A 82 11.57 -2.11 1.13
C ALA A 82 10.87 -2.44 2.45
N ILE A 83 11.39 -2.01 3.60
CA ILE A 83 10.72 -2.27 4.90
C ILE A 83 9.82 -1.08 5.27
N GLY A 84 10.24 0.15 4.99
CA GLY A 84 9.44 1.35 5.21
C GLY A 84 8.25 1.42 4.26
N HIS A 85 8.48 1.81 3.00
CA HIS A 85 7.39 2.07 2.06
C HIS A 85 6.68 0.81 1.58
N PHE A 86 7.40 -0.23 1.16
CA PHE A 86 6.74 -1.50 0.82
C PHE A 86 6.16 -2.17 2.07
N GLY A 87 6.92 -2.26 3.16
CA GLY A 87 6.49 -2.97 4.36
C GLY A 87 5.25 -2.36 5.03
N ILE A 88 5.07 -1.04 5.00
CA ILE A 88 3.82 -0.43 5.52
C ILE A 88 2.60 -0.79 4.65
N ASN A 89 2.80 -1.10 3.36
CA ASN A 89 1.74 -1.57 2.45
C ASN A 89 1.34 -3.04 2.69
N THR A 90 2.00 -3.76 3.61
CA THR A 90 1.54 -5.10 4.05
C THR A 90 0.46 -5.03 5.13
N PHE A 91 0.17 -3.85 5.68
CA PHE A 91 -1.02 -3.64 6.50
C PHE A 91 -2.22 -3.41 5.59
N ILE A 92 -3.41 -3.82 6.02
CA ILE A 92 -4.64 -3.42 5.31
C ILE A 92 -4.81 -1.90 5.38
N ALA A 93 -5.52 -1.30 4.41
CA ALA A 93 -5.65 0.15 4.26
C ALA A 93 -6.06 0.88 5.56
N ASP A 94 -7.04 0.31 6.26
CA ASP A 94 -7.55 0.81 7.54
C ASP A 94 -6.48 0.80 8.65
N GLU A 95 -5.66 -0.24 8.72
CA GLU A 95 -4.57 -0.35 9.68
C GLU A 95 -3.44 0.61 9.33
N LYS A 96 -2.98 0.66 8.06
CA LYS A 96 -1.98 1.63 7.59
C LYS A 96 -2.42 3.05 7.95
N ARG A 97 -3.68 3.40 7.69
CA ARG A 97 -4.23 4.72 8.03
C ARG A 97 -4.17 5.01 9.52
N ARG A 98 -4.55 4.05 10.38
CA ARG A 98 -4.49 4.21 11.84
C ARG A 98 -3.05 4.39 12.32
N ILE A 99 -2.11 3.62 11.79
CA ILE A 99 -0.68 3.74 12.09
C ILE A 99 -0.19 5.14 11.73
N LEU A 100 -0.36 5.56 10.48
CA LEU A 100 0.09 6.87 10.02
C LEU A 100 -0.56 8.04 10.79
N SER A 101 -1.85 7.95 11.08
CA SER A 101 -2.53 8.96 11.90
C SER A 101 -1.96 9.02 13.33
N THR A 102 -1.60 7.87 13.89
CA THR A 102 -1.00 7.80 15.24
C THR A 102 0.43 8.36 15.24
N ILE A 103 1.19 8.19 14.17
CA ILE A 103 2.52 8.81 14.00
C ILE A 103 2.40 10.34 13.93
N ILE A 104 1.37 10.86 13.25
CA ILE A 104 1.06 12.31 13.25
C ILE A 104 0.72 12.79 14.66
N ASP A 105 -0.17 12.09 15.36
CA ASP A 105 -0.56 12.42 16.73
C ASP A 105 0.65 12.41 17.69
N ALA A 106 1.67 11.60 17.38
CA ALA A 106 2.90 11.45 18.16
C ALA A 106 4.05 12.37 17.73
N ARG A 107 3.84 13.32 16.81
CA ARG A 107 4.92 14.16 16.25
C ARG A 107 5.74 14.92 17.29
N ASP A 108 5.11 15.33 18.38
CA ASP A 108 5.75 16.11 19.44
C ASP A 108 6.38 15.22 20.54
N GLN A 109 6.29 13.89 20.39
CA GLN A 109 6.82 12.95 21.38
C GLN A 109 8.36 12.90 21.34
N PRO A 110 9.03 12.75 22.49
CA PRO A 110 10.49 12.70 22.56
C PRO A 110 11.08 11.63 21.64
N GLY A 111 11.98 12.07 20.76
CA GLY A 111 12.68 11.20 19.81
C GLY A 111 11.96 11.04 18.48
N ILE A 112 10.62 10.93 18.48
CA ILE A 112 9.81 10.97 17.25
C ILE A 112 9.91 12.35 16.59
N ASN A 113 9.90 13.41 17.39
CA ASN A 113 10.04 14.78 16.90
C ASN A 113 11.31 15.02 16.07
N LYS A 114 12.42 14.34 16.42
CA LYS A 114 13.67 14.46 15.65
C LYS A 114 13.57 13.84 14.25
N ILE A 115 12.76 12.79 14.10
CA ILE A 115 12.51 12.16 12.80
C ILE A 115 11.59 13.08 11.98
N TRP A 116 10.57 13.67 12.61
CA TRP A 116 9.74 14.70 11.98
C TRP A 116 10.55 15.90 11.52
N ASP A 117 11.47 16.43 12.33
CA ASP A 117 12.34 17.55 11.94
C ASP A 117 13.14 17.21 10.66
N LEU A 118 13.65 15.98 10.55
CA LEU A 118 14.37 15.50 9.36
C LEU A 118 13.46 15.43 8.13
N VAL A 119 12.23 14.92 8.29
CA VAL A 119 11.24 14.83 7.21
C VAL A 119 10.78 16.20 6.75
N GLU A 120 10.54 17.13 7.69
CA GLU A 120 10.17 18.51 7.38
C GLU A 120 11.29 19.27 6.66
N GLU A 121 12.55 18.99 6.99
CA GLU A 121 13.71 19.57 6.29
C GLU A 121 13.83 19.04 4.85
N ASN A 122 13.71 17.72 4.67
CA ASN A 122 13.93 17.09 3.36
C ASN A 122 12.71 17.19 2.44
N TYR A 123 11.49 17.24 3.00
CA TYR A 123 10.23 17.13 2.28
C TYR A 123 9.16 18.12 2.79
N PRO A 124 9.44 19.44 2.81
CA PRO A 124 8.55 20.43 3.44
C PRO A 124 7.15 20.49 2.81
N ASP A 125 7.04 20.21 1.51
CA ASP A 125 5.81 20.34 0.74
C ASP A 125 4.96 19.06 0.70
N LEU A 126 5.42 17.96 1.31
CA LEU A 126 4.64 16.73 1.33
C LEU A 126 3.35 16.87 2.17
N PRO A 127 2.23 16.30 1.71
CA PRO A 127 1.04 16.10 2.53
C PRO A 127 1.37 15.37 3.84
N LEU A 128 0.64 15.72 4.90
CA LEU A 128 0.95 15.27 6.27
C LEU A 128 1.02 13.74 6.44
N LEU A 129 0.17 12.98 5.75
CA LEU A 129 0.25 11.51 5.78
C LEU A 129 1.44 10.95 5.01
N MET A 130 1.87 11.61 3.92
CA MET A 130 3.09 11.23 3.22
C MET A 130 4.29 11.45 4.14
N LYS A 131 4.35 12.60 4.84
CA LYS A 131 5.37 12.84 5.86
C LYS A 131 5.35 11.80 6.99
N ALA A 132 4.17 11.38 7.44
CA ALA A 132 4.07 10.34 8.46
C ALA A 132 4.59 8.98 7.97
N GLU A 133 4.45 8.68 6.68
CA GLU A 133 5.03 7.49 6.08
C GLU A 133 6.55 7.60 5.96
N GLU A 134 7.08 8.77 5.58
CA GLU A 134 8.54 9.03 5.63
C GLU A 134 9.08 8.83 7.06
N VAL A 135 8.36 9.30 8.10
CA VAL A 135 8.74 9.06 9.50
C VAL A 135 8.78 7.56 9.82
N PHE A 136 7.82 6.79 9.30
CA PHE A 136 7.83 5.34 9.41
C PHE A 136 9.05 4.72 8.69
N ALA A 137 9.33 5.14 7.47
CA ALA A 137 10.45 4.64 6.65
C ALA A 137 11.82 4.99 7.24
N TYR A 138 12.03 6.22 7.72
CA TYR A 138 13.22 6.60 8.47
C TYR A 138 13.38 5.79 9.76
N SER A 139 12.29 5.39 10.41
CA SER A 139 12.35 4.53 11.60
C SER A 139 12.81 3.10 11.26
N CYS A 140 12.63 2.64 10.01
CA CYS A 140 13.13 1.35 9.55
C CYS A 140 14.64 1.34 9.32
N GLU A 141 15.27 2.49 9.06
CA GLU A 141 16.71 2.58 8.82
C GLU A 141 17.56 2.06 9.98
N ALA A 142 17.04 2.15 11.21
CA ALA A 142 17.73 1.75 12.44
C ALA A 142 17.50 0.28 12.84
N ILE A 143 16.74 -0.50 12.07
CA ILE A 143 16.46 -1.90 12.39
C ILE A 143 17.78 -2.69 12.39
N ASN A 144 18.01 -3.42 13.49
CA ASN A 144 19.10 -4.38 13.57
C ASN A 144 18.62 -5.75 13.08
N PRO A 145 19.09 -6.25 11.93
CA PRO A 145 18.62 -7.51 11.36
C PRO A 145 18.94 -8.74 12.23
N ALA A 146 19.95 -8.65 13.12
CA ALA A 146 20.33 -9.74 14.01
C ALA A 146 19.52 -9.79 15.33
N LYS A 147 18.69 -8.78 15.60
CA LYS A 147 17.89 -8.70 16.82
C LYS A 147 16.72 -9.69 16.74
N SER A 148 16.54 -10.52 17.77
CA SER A 148 15.33 -11.32 17.92
C SER A 148 14.14 -10.40 18.24
N ILE A 149 13.08 -10.51 17.44
CA ILE A 149 11.87 -9.71 17.59
C ILE A 149 10.82 -10.49 18.38
N ASP A 150 10.22 -9.84 19.38
CA ASP A 150 9.04 -10.38 20.08
C ASP A 150 7.78 -9.91 19.35
N GLN A 151 7.23 -10.78 18.49
CA GLN A 151 5.99 -10.49 17.77
C GLN A 151 4.81 -10.18 18.71
N ASN A 152 4.77 -10.75 19.92
CA ASN A 152 3.70 -10.45 20.88
C ASN A 152 3.81 -9.03 21.42
N GLN A 153 5.03 -8.53 21.60
CA GLN A 153 5.28 -7.15 21.97
C GLN A 153 4.84 -6.21 20.84
N GLY A 154 5.27 -6.47 19.59
CA GLY A 154 4.89 -5.68 18.43
C GLY A 154 3.36 -5.59 18.25
N ASN A 155 2.68 -6.73 18.29
CA ASN A 155 1.22 -6.79 18.18
C ASN A 155 0.51 -6.07 19.33
N ARG A 156 1.05 -6.16 20.56
CA ARG A 156 0.50 -5.46 21.72
C ARG A 156 0.61 -3.94 21.56
N VAL A 157 1.78 -3.42 21.19
CA VAL A 157 1.97 -1.96 21.04
C VAL A 157 1.15 -1.41 19.88
N LEU A 158 1.04 -2.15 18.77
CA LEU A 158 0.17 -1.79 17.65
C LEU A 158 -1.29 -1.68 18.11
N ARG A 159 -1.76 -2.66 18.90
CA ARG A 159 -3.12 -2.64 19.45
C ARG A 159 -3.34 -1.47 20.40
N GLU A 160 -2.46 -1.29 21.40
CA GLU A 160 -2.60 -0.24 22.42
C GLU A 160 -2.54 1.18 21.84
N THR A 161 -1.67 1.41 20.87
CA THR A 161 -1.41 2.76 20.34
C THR A 161 -2.26 3.11 19.11
N CYS A 162 -2.51 2.15 18.21
CA CYS A 162 -3.14 2.43 16.91
C CYS A 162 -4.60 1.97 16.86
N THR A 163 -4.94 0.82 17.45
CA THR A 163 -6.29 0.23 17.36
C THR A 163 -7.20 0.67 18.51
N GLU A 164 -6.80 0.40 19.75
CA GLU A 164 -7.58 0.71 20.96
C GLU A 164 -7.30 2.13 21.48
N LYS A 165 -6.15 2.72 21.09
CA LYS A 165 -5.69 4.05 21.50
C LYS A 165 -5.76 4.27 23.02
N THR A 166 -5.36 3.27 23.81
CA THR A 166 -5.38 3.32 25.29
C THR A 166 -4.30 4.21 25.87
N ARG A 167 -3.26 4.53 25.08
CA ARG A 167 -2.17 5.45 25.42
C ARG A 167 -1.52 6.04 24.16
N PRO A 168 -0.83 7.18 24.24
CA PRO A 168 -0.09 7.73 23.11
C PRO A 168 1.09 6.85 22.70
N MET A 169 1.43 6.89 21.41
CA MET A 169 2.63 6.25 20.86
C MET A 169 3.90 6.95 21.38
N GLN A 170 4.90 6.16 21.73
CA GLN A 170 6.26 6.57 22.06
C GLN A 170 7.24 6.07 21.00
N LEU A 171 8.48 6.59 20.97
CA LEU A 171 9.49 6.15 19.99
C LEU A 171 9.69 4.63 19.98
N GLN A 172 9.72 4.00 21.15
CA GLN A 172 9.90 2.55 21.24
C GLN A 172 8.70 1.75 20.70
N ASP A 173 7.49 2.32 20.70
CA ASP A 173 6.34 1.69 20.06
C ASP A 173 6.48 1.74 18.54
N LEU A 174 6.91 2.88 17.98
CA LEU A 174 7.16 3.01 16.56
C LEU A 174 8.25 2.02 16.11
N ILE A 175 9.36 1.92 16.85
CA ILE A 175 10.43 0.94 16.59
C ILE A 175 9.89 -0.50 16.68
N ALA A 176 9.09 -0.83 17.68
CA ALA A 176 8.52 -2.17 17.80
C ALA A 176 7.54 -2.50 16.66
N ILE A 177 6.81 -1.51 16.11
CA ILE A 177 5.95 -1.70 14.94
C ILE A 177 6.79 -1.89 13.67
N THR A 178 7.86 -1.13 13.46
CA THR A 178 8.74 -1.34 12.29
C THR A 178 9.48 -2.68 12.35
N GLU A 179 9.93 -3.08 13.55
CA GLU A 179 10.51 -4.40 13.79
C GLU A 179 9.49 -5.54 13.54
N LEU A 180 8.22 -5.37 13.91
CA LEU A 180 7.14 -6.32 13.61
C LEU A 180 6.93 -6.48 12.09
N VAL A 181 7.08 -5.41 11.32
CA VAL A 181 7.02 -5.48 9.84
C VAL A 181 8.21 -6.26 9.31
N ALA A 182 9.43 -5.89 9.71
CA ALA A 182 10.65 -6.55 9.27
C ALA A 182 10.65 -8.06 9.60
N ASP A 183 10.19 -8.44 10.79
CA ASP A 183 10.09 -9.84 11.19
C ASP A 183 9.06 -10.61 10.35
N GLY A 184 7.92 -9.98 10.03
CA GLY A 184 6.93 -10.59 9.15
C GLY A 184 7.39 -10.73 7.69
N LEU A 185 8.28 -9.84 7.23
CA LEU A 185 8.95 -9.97 5.93
C LEU A 185 10.05 -11.05 5.95
N ARG A 186 10.67 -11.28 7.11
CA ARG A 186 11.66 -12.32 7.35
C ARG A 186 11.04 -13.72 7.37
N ASP A 187 9.93 -13.90 8.08
CA ASP A 187 9.27 -15.20 8.26
C ASP A 187 8.22 -15.54 7.19
N ARG A 188 8.00 -14.63 6.22
CA ARG A 188 7.00 -14.73 5.15
C ARG A 188 5.54 -14.69 5.62
N SER A 189 5.26 -14.19 6.81
CA SER A 189 3.90 -13.98 7.31
C SER A 189 3.23 -12.73 6.75
N ARG A 190 3.99 -11.80 6.14
CA ARG A 190 3.47 -10.57 5.54
C ARG A 190 3.55 -10.58 4.02
N THR A 191 2.45 -10.19 3.39
CA THR A 191 2.35 -9.90 1.95
C THR A 191 1.66 -8.55 1.75
N GLN A 192 1.95 -7.90 0.63
CA GLN A 192 1.35 -6.63 0.27
C GLN A 192 -0.17 -6.72 0.25
N GLN A 193 -0.83 -5.76 0.90
CA GLN A 193 -2.29 -5.67 0.97
C GLN A 193 -2.82 -4.46 0.20
N ILE A 194 -1.97 -3.43 0.01
CA ILE A 194 -2.29 -2.20 -0.72
C ILE A 194 -1.52 -2.22 -2.03
N PHE A 195 -2.22 -2.13 -3.16
CA PHE A 195 -1.67 -2.16 -4.52
C PHE A 195 -1.98 -0.83 -5.24
N PRO A 196 -1.10 0.17 -5.14
CA PRO A 196 -1.31 1.49 -5.72
C PRO A 196 -1.32 1.42 -7.25
N ALA A 197 -2.27 2.09 -7.90
CA ALA A 197 -2.31 2.19 -9.38
C ALA A 197 -1.25 3.17 -9.90
N THR A 198 -0.92 4.19 -9.11
CA THR A 198 0.18 5.13 -9.31
C THR A 198 1.02 5.24 -8.04
N ASP A 199 2.26 5.74 -8.15
CA ASP A 199 3.16 5.87 -6.99
C ASP A 199 2.60 6.81 -5.90
N HIS A 200 1.69 7.72 -6.26
CA HIS A 200 1.01 8.60 -5.33
C HIS A 200 -0.26 7.98 -4.70
N ASP A 201 -0.80 6.90 -5.26
CA ASP A 201 -2.07 6.31 -4.79
C ASP A 201 -1.94 5.56 -3.47
N GLN A 202 -0.72 5.24 -3.02
CA GLN A 202 -0.49 4.56 -1.73
C GLN A 202 -0.89 5.41 -0.51
N PHE A 203 -1.08 6.71 -0.73
CA PHE A 203 -1.39 7.71 0.30
C PHE A 203 -2.83 8.21 0.23
N ARG A 204 -3.68 7.64 -0.66
CA ARG A 204 -5.06 8.10 -0.84
C ARG A 204 -5.85 7.95 0.46
N ILE A 205 -6.09 9.10 1.08
CA ILE A 205 -7.06 9.32 2.15
C ILE A 205 -8.46 9.27 1.53
N GLU A 206 -9.00 8.11 1.20
CA GLU A 206 -10.42 8.05 0.87
C GLU A 206 -11.26 8.03 2.15
N THR A 207 -11.33 9.18 2.85
CA THR A 207 -12.44 9.49 3.77
C THR A 207 -13.50 10.39 3.14
N LYS A 208 -13.41 10.66 1.84
CA LYS A 208 -14.56 11.07 1.05
C LYS A 208 -14.60 10.16 -0.16
N SER A 209 -15.66 9.38 -0.26
CA SER A 209 -16.02 8.69 -1.49
C SER A 209 -15.75 9.62 -2.67
N PRO A 210 -14.81 9.30 -3.59
CA PRO A 210 -14.50 10.16 -4.72
C PRO A 210 -15.79 10.52 -5.45
N ILE A 211 -15.93 11.77 -5.87
CA ILE A 211 -17.08 12.17 -6.68
C ILE A 211 -16.67 12.07 -8.14
N ILE A 212 -17.33 11.21 -8.90
CA ILE A 212 -17.16 11.13 -10.35
C ILE A 212 -18.42 11.60 -11.07
N GLU A 213 -18.25 12.11 -12.29
CA GLU A 213 -19.35 12.53 -13.15
C GLU A 213 -19.50 11.56 -14.32
N LEU A 214 -20.63 10.88 -14.38
CA LEU A 214 -20.98 9.97 -15.47
C LEU A 214 -22.31 10.39 -16.08
N GLY A 215 -22.33 10.66 -17.38
CA GLY A 215 -23.55 11.05 -18.10
C GLY A 215 -24.22 12.32 -17.56
N GLY A 216 -23.43 13.29 -17.07
CA GLY A 216 -23.93 14.55 -16.50
C GLY A 216 -24.48 14.44 -15.08
N GLN A 217 -24.29 13.29 -14.42
CA GLN A 217 -24.70 13.07 -13.04
C GLN A 217 -23.48 12.78 -12.16
N ARG A 218 -23.45 13.41 -10.98
CA ARG A 218 -22.43 13.17 -9.95
C ARG A 218 -22.76 11.97 -9.08
N TYR A 219 -21.75 11.15 -8.82
CA TYR A 219 -21.85 9.98 -7.97
C TYR A 219 -20.73 9.96 -6.94
N ALA A 220 -21.05 9.57 -5.71
CA ALA A 220 -20.05 9.15 -4.74
C ALA A 220 -19.50 7.77 -5.14
N VAL A 221 -18.22 7.50 -4.94
CA VAL A 221 -17.59 6.22 -5.25
C VAL A 221 -17.14 5.53 -3.96
N ILE A 222 -17.36 4.23 -3.86
CA ILE A 222 -16.77 3.37 -2.84
C ILE A 222 -16.00 2.25 -3.54
N HIS A 223 -14.82 1.88 -3.06
CA HIS A 223 -14.10 0.77 -3.69
C HIS A 223 -14.70 -0.56 -3.26
N ALA A 224 -14.65 -1.55 -4.15
CA ALA A 224 -15.14 -2.89 -3.85
C ALA A 224 -14.43 -3.50 -2.64
N ASP A 225 -13.14 -3.24 -2.48
CA ASP A 225 -12.34 -3.73 -1.35
C ASP A 225 -12.87 -3.20 0.00
N ASP A 226 -13.29 -1.93 0.08
CA ASP A 226 -13.87 -1.35 1.29
C ASP A 226 -15.16 -2.08 1.70
N LEU A 227 -15.97 -2.45 0.70
CA LEU A 227 -17.21 -3.21 0.93
C LEU A 227 -16.90 -4.64 1.36
N VAL A 228 -15.90 -5.29 0.78
CA VAL A 228 -15.45 -6.63 1.19
C VAL A 228 -14.99 -6.64 2.64
N GLN A 229 -14.26 -5.60 3.07
CA GLN A 229 -13.82 -5.40 4.44
C GLN A 229 -14.99 -5.18 5.41
N GLN A 230 -16.05 -4.49 4.97
CA GLN A 230 -17.31 -4.35 5.72
C GLN A 230 -18.20 -5.61 5.67
N ASN A 231 -17.66 -6.74 5.22
CA ASN A 231 -18.37 -8.00 5.02
C ASN A 231 -19.55 -7.90 4.03
N ARG A 232 -19.55 -6.89 3.16
CA ARG A 232 -20.50 -6.70 2.05
C ARG A 232 -19.91 -7.26 0.76
N ARG A 233 -19.79 -8.59 0.73
CA ARG A 233 -19.10 -9.33 -0.35
C ARG A 233 -19.93 -9.61 -1.59
N SER A 234 -21.23 -9.31 -1.58
CA SER A 234 -22.09 -9.44 -2.75
C SER A 234 -22.50 -8.06 -3.21
N ILE A 235 -22.01 -7.67 -4.39
CA ILE A 235 -22.23 -6.36 -4.98
C ILE A 235 -23.04 -6.54 -6.24
N MET A 236 -24.20 -5.89 -6.28
CA MET A 236 -25.16 -6.06 -7.36
C MET A 236 -25.62 -4.70 -7.86
N GLY A 237 -25.48 -4.46 -9.15
CA GLY A 237 -25.75 -3.16 -9.73
C GLY A 237 -25.64 -3.11 -11.24
N LYS A 238 -26.21 -2.06 -11.84
CA LYS A 238 -26.04 -1.77 -13.26
C LYS A 238 -24.61 -1.27 -13.50
N VAL A 239 -23.93 -1.82 -14.50
CA VAL A 239 -22.61 -1.34 -14.96
C VAL A 239 -22.80 -0.03 -15.70
N LEU A 240 -22.21 1.05 -15.20
CA LEU A 240 -22.37 2.41 -15.73
C LEU A 240 -21.15 2.91 -16.49
N ALA A 241 -19.96 2.40 -16.19
CA ALA A 241 -18.74 2.66 -16.93
C ALA A 241 -17.78 1.47 -16.81
N VAL A 242 -16.99 1.26 -17.87
CA VAL A 242 -15.90 0.26 -17.93
C VAL A 242 -14.71 1.01 -18.49
N GLU A 243 -13.72 1.24 -17.65
CA GLU A 243 -12.48 1.95 -17.93
C GLU A 243 -11.30 0.98 -17.78
N PRO A 244 -10.09 1.30 -18.29
CA PRO A 244 -8.93 0.42 -18.19
C PRO A 244 -8.55 0.05 -16.76
N ASP A 245 -8.81 0.95 -15.81
CA ASP A 245 -8.42 0.88 -14.40
C ASP A 245 -9.60 0.69 -13.44
N ALA A 246 -10.84 0.86 -13.90
CA ALA A 246 -12.04 0.73 -13.06
C ALA A 246 -13.28 0.26 -13.82
N VAL A 247 -14.07 -0.61 -13.18
CA VAL A 247 -15.45 -0.92 -13.57
C VAL A 247 -16.40 -0.33 -12.54
N TYR A 248 -17.35 0.48 -12.97
CA TYR A 248 -18.29 1.15 -12.06
C TYR A 248 -19.67 0.51 -12.10
N THR A 249 -20.14 0.02 -10.94
CA THR A 249 -21.52 -0.46 -10.78
C THR A 249 -22.33 0.42 -9.86
N LYS A 250 -23.62 0.63 -10.17
CA LYS A 250 -24.50 1.43 -9.31
C LYS A 250 -24.73 0.74 -7.96
N PHE A 251 -24.49 1.48 -6.87
CA PHE A 251 -24.53 0.96 -5.51
C PHE A 251 -25.28 1.89 -4.55
N GLY A 252 -26.61 1.87 -4.63
CA GLY A 252 -27.46 2.57 -3.67
C GLY A 252 -27.12 4.07 -3.50
N LYS A 253 -27.07 4.50 -2.24
CA LYS A 253 -26.78 5.87 -1.82
C LYS A 253 -25.82 5.89 -0.64
N ASP A 254 -25.02 6.94 -0.53
CA ASP A 254 -24.16 7.18 0.63
C ASP A 254 -24.94 7.77 1.83
N ALA A 255 -24.24 8.02 2.94
CA ALA A 255 -24.82 8.58 4.17
C ALA A 255 -25.42 10.00 3.98
N GLU A 256 -25.01 10.72 2.94
CA GLU A 256 -25.50 12.06 2.58
C GLU A 256 -26.64 11.98 1.55
N GLY A 257 -27.06 10.78 1.14
CA GLY A 257 -28.15 10.55 0.20
C GLY A 257 -27.78 10.72 -1.29
N ARG A 258 -26.49 10.88 -1.61
CA ARG A 258 -25.97 10.94 -2.98
C ARG A 258 -25.99 9.56 -3.61
N ASN A 259 -26.23 9.49 -4.92
CA ASN A 259 -26.11 8.21 -5.64
C ASN A 259 -24.67 7.72 -5.55
N GLN A 260 -24.48 6.47 -5.16
CA GLN A 260 -23.16 5.89 -4.97
C GLN A 260 -22.88 4.80 -6.02
N LEU A 261 -21.62 4.65 -6.39
CA LEU A 261 -21.09 3.61 -7.28
C LEU A 261 -20.07 2.77 -6.52
N VAL A 262 -19.98 1.49 -6.85
CA VAL A 262 -18.81 0.70 -6.51
C VAL A 262 -17.81 0.78 -7.66
N ALA A 263 -16.56 1.13 -7.36
CA ALA A 263 -15.43 0.92 -8.25
C ALA A 263 -14.84 -0.47 -8.02
N HIS A 264 -14.79 -1.28 -9.07
CA HIS A 264 -14.15 -2.59 -9.08
C HIS A 264 -12.86 -2.52 -9.89
N HIS A 265 -11.76 -3.04 -9.37
CA HIS A 265 -10.52 -3.12 -10.12
C HIS A 265 -10.61 -4.24 -11.18
N PRO A 266 -10.41 -3.95 -12.48
CA PRO A 266 -10.55 -4.94 -13.56
C PRO A 266 -9.72 -6.22 -13.33
N ALA A 267 -8.49 -6.08 -12.86
CA ALA A 267 -7.60 -7.22 -12.59
C ALA A 267 -8.06 -8.15 -11.44
N LYS A 268 -9.00 -7.70 -10.60
CA LYS A 268 -9.58 -8.51 -9.52
C LYS A 268 -10.85 -9.25 -9.96
N LEU A 269 -11.33 -9.03 -11.18
CA LEU A 269 -12.51 -9.68 -11.71
C LEU A 269 -12.11 -10.86 -12.60
N ASP A 270 -12.79 -11.99 -12.42
CA ASP A 270 -12.66 -13.13 -13.33
C ASP A 270 -13.13 -12.79 -14.76
N VAL A 271 -14.13 -11.93 -14.88
CA VAL A 271 -14.72 -11.46 -16.13
C VAL A 271 -15.09 -9.98 -16.01
N ILE A 272 -14.70 -9.17 -16.98
CA ILE A 272 -15.14 -7.78 -17.08
C ILE A 272 -16.60 -7.73 -17.51
N PRO A 273 -17.52 -7.20 -16.69
CA PRO A 273 -18.94 -7.18 -17.01
C PRO A 273 -19.24 -6.15 -18.12
N THR A 274 -20.22 -6.45 -18.96
CA THR A 274 -20.55 -5.61 -20.11
C THR A 274 -21.17 -4.28 -19.68
N LEU A 275 -20.74 -3.17 -20.31
CA LEU A 275 -21.33 -1.85 -20.10
C LEU A 275 -22.86 -1.87 -20.26
N GLY A 276 -23.59 -1.26 -19.32
CA GLY A 276 -25.05 -1.21 -19.34
C GLY A 276 -25.76 -2.47 -18.83
N SER A 277 -25.04 -3.58 -18.65
CA SER A 277 -25.60 -4.82 -18.08
C SER A 277 -25.85 -4.69 -16.58
N PHE A 278 -26.58 -5.65 -16.01
CA PHE A 278 -26.75 -5.77 -14.56
C PHE A 278 -25.84 -6.87 -14.04
N ALA A 279 -24.82 -6.49 -13.27
CA ALA A 279 -23.81 -7.39 -12.75
C ALA A 279 -24.12 -7.77 -11.30
N SER A 280 -23.83 -9.02 -10.95
CA SER A 280 -23.79 -9.51 -9.58
C SER A 280 -22.40 -10.09 -9.36
N ILE A 281 -21.59 -9.44 -8.54
CA ILE A 281 -20.19 -9.81 -8.30
C ILE A 281 -20.07 -10.26 -6.86
N ASN A 282 -19.58 -11.49 -6.67
CA ASN A 282 -19.30 -12.05 -5.35
C ASN A 282 -17.80 -12.06 -5.11
N TYR A 283 -17.39 -11.45 -4.01
CA TYR A 283 -16.00 -11.33 -3.60
C TYR A 283 -15.62 -12.39 -2.57
N GLY A 284 -14.45 -12.99 -2.75
CA GLY A 284 -13.79 -13.80 -1.74
C GLY A 284 -13.23 -12.95 -0.58
N ALA A 285 -12.74 -13.62 0.46
CA ALA A 285 -12.01 -12.96 1.54
C ALA A 285 -10.64 -12.42 1.08
N ASP A 286 -10.14 -12.92 -0.05
CA ASP A 286 -8.93 -12.51 -0.77
C ASP A 286 -9.15 -11.26 -1.66
N GLY A 287 -10.38 -10.73 -1.72
CA GLY A 287 -10.72 -9.57 -2.55
C GLY A 287 -10.87 -9.87 -4.04
N LEU A 288 -10.82 -11.16 -4.45
CA LEU A 288 -11.07 -11.55 -5.84
C LEU A 288 -12.57 -11.67 -6.11
N GLY A 289 -13.04 -10.99 -7.15
CA GLY A 289 -14.44 -10.90 -7.54
C GLY A 289 -14.79 -11.89 -8.65
N LYS A 290 -15.90 -12.62 -8.45
CA LYS A 290 -16.48 -13.51 -9.47
C LYS A 290 -17.82 -13.02 -9.95
N LEU A 291 -17.98 -12.89 -11.26
CA LEU A 291 -19.24 -12.52 -11.87
C LEU A 291 -20.23 -13.70 -11.83
N VAL A 292 -21.35 -13.51 -11.16
CA VAL A 292 -22.41 -14.52 -11.05
C VAL A 292 -23.38 -14.36 -12.22
N THR A 293 -23.30 -15.28 -13.17
CA THR A 293 -24.33 -15.39 -14.21
C THR A 293 -25.57 -16.05 -13.61
N LYS A 294 -26.69 -15.32 -13.56
CA LYS A 294 -28.00 -15.97 -13.37
C LYS A 294 -28.32 -16.72 -14.65
N THR A 295 -28.05 -18.02 -14.69
CA THR A 295 -28.75 -18.91 -15.60
C THR A 295 -30.23 -18.78 -15.22
N ARG A 296 -31.04 -18.13 -16.08
CA ARG A 296 -32.49 -18.26 -15.99
C ARG A 296 -32.78 -19.74 -16.22
N GLY A 297 -32.92 -20.50 -15.13
CA GLY A 297 -33.55 -21.80 -15.18
C GLY A 297 -34.99 -21.57 -15.63
N HIS A 298 -35.24 -21.75 -16.92
CA HIS A 298 -36.58 -22.02 -17.39
C HIS A 298 -37.01 -23.33 -16.75
N GLY A 299 -38.04 -23.25 -15.90
CA GLY A 299 -38.62 -24.42 -15.27
C GLY A 299 -39.04 -25.44 -16.31
N LEU A 300 -38.66 -26.68 -16.09
CA LEU A 300 -39.45 -27.84 -16.46
C LEU A 300 -39.59 -28.65 -15.19
N ASP A 301 -40.81 -28.61 -14.65
CA ASP A 301 -41.32 -29.61 -13.73
C ASP A 301 -41.04 -31.00 -14.32
N GLN A 302 -40.32 -31.83 -13.58
CA GLN A 302 -40.60 -33.25 -13.57
C GLN A 302 -40.94 -33.62 -12.13
N GLN A 303 -42.25 -33.61 -11.87
CA GLN A 303 -42.85 -34.52 -10.92
C GLN A 303 -42.35 -35.94 -11.23
N ILE A 304 -41.66 -36.55 -10.29
CA ILE A 304 -41.70 -38.00 -10.13
C ILE A 304 -42.44 -38.23 -8.82
N GLU A 305 -43.75 -38.44 -8.94
CA GLU A 305 -44.52 -39.15 -7.93
C GLU A 305 -44.19 -40.64 -8.04
N ARG A 306 -43.73 -41.19 -6.90
CA ARG A 306 -43.72 -42.61 -6.48
C ARG A 306 -42.88 -43.62 -7.26
#